data_AF-A0A7W1KWI8-F1
#
_entry.id   AF-A0A7W1KWI8-F1
#
_cell.length_a   1.000
_cell.length_b   1.000
_cell.length_c   1.000
_cell.angle_alpha   90.00
_cell.angle_beta   90.00
_cell.angle_gamma   90.00
#
_symmetry.space_group_name_H-M   'P 1'
#
loop_
_entity.id
_entity.type
_entity.pdbx_description
1 polymer ?
#
loop_
_entity_poly.entity_id
_entity_poly.type
_entity_poly.pdbx_seq_one_letter_code
_entity_poly.pdbx_strand_id
1 'polypeptide(L)'
;MESQARRLIHPHRKQWGILRFLRKISELAQNPSPDAIDKLNRYCQRIAGDVNAFSKEVEEVNIRLENAISDMTENVLGFIDWAASNQQIDPEEVAIFREQIGILGREAKEAGDTYRSVRDSSQGLGNQDFSIALTSAWRRNAKAINGLVLNIEEVENFSLKAQFLIDEKFGKA
;
A
#
# COMPACT_ATOMS: atom_id res chain seq x y z
N MET A 1 -24.75 -13.33 -9.93
CA MET A 1 -23.30 -13.32 -10.21
C MET A 1 -22.80 -12.04 -10.90
N GLU A 2 -23.66 -11.15 -11.42
CA GLU A 2 -23.24 -9.85 -12.01
C GLU A 2 -22.81 -8.75 -11.02
N SER A 3 -22.96 -8.98 -9.70
CA SER A 3 -22.72 -7.96 -8.67
C SER A 3 -21.24 -7.80 -8.26
N GLN A 4 -20.43 -8.87 -8.39
CA GLN A 4 -19.00 -8.82 -8.05
C GLN A 4 -18.12 -8.27 -9.19
N ALA A 5 -18.49 -8.51 -10.46
CA ALA A 5 -17.77 -7.97 -11.62
C ALA A 5 -17.82 -6.43 -11.69
N ARG A 6 -18.89 -5.78 -11.19
CA ARG A 6 -19.00 -4.31 -11.17
C ARG A 6 -18.05 -3.64 -10.16
N ARG A 7 -17.59 -4.36 -9.13
CA ARG A 7 -16.65 -3.82 -8.12
C ARG A 7 -15.19 -3.82 -8.60
N LEU A 8 -14.85 -4.69 -9.56
CA LEU A 8 -13.50 -4.79 -10.16
C LEU A 8 -13.26 -3.79 -11.31
N ILE A 9 -14.29 -3.15 -11.85
CA ILE A 9 -14.17 -2.15 -12.94
C ILE A 9 -13.96 -0.72 -12.39
N HIS A 10 -14.19 -0.49 -11.10
CA HIS A 10 -14.03 0.82 -10.45
C HIS A 10 -12.59 1.36 -10.33
N PRO A 11 -11.52 0.55 -10.15
CA PRO A 11 -10.16 1.06 -10.05
C PRO A 11 -9.69 1.70 -11.37
N HIS A 12 -10.13 1.15 -12.51
CA HIS A 12 -9.74 1.63 -13.82
C HIS A 12 -10.30 3.02 -14.12
N ARG A 13 -11.55 3.35 -13.71
CA ARG A 13 -12.15 4.67 -13.98
C ARG A 13 -11.36 5.85 -13.37
N LYS A 14 -10.70 5.65 -12.22
CA LYS A 14 -9.91 6.68 -11.54
C LYS A 14 -8.54 6.90 -12.20
N GLN A 15 -7.86 5.85 -12.68
CA GLN A 15 -6.59 5.97 -13.44
C GLN A 15 -6.76 6.78 -14.75
N TRP A 16 -7.92 6.68 -15.42
CA TRP A 16 -8.26 7.54 -16.55
C TRP A 16 -8.37 9.03 -16.18
N GLY A 17 -8.55 9.37 -14.90
CA GLY A 17 -8.67 10.75 -14.41
C GLY A 17 -7.37 11.53 -14.53
N ILE A 18 -6.24 10.94 -14.09
CA ILE A 18 -4.91 11.59 -14.13
C ILE A 18 -4.41 11.73 -15.56
N LEU A 19 -4.55 10.70 -16.41
CA LEU A 19 -4.16 10.80 -17.82
C LEU A 19 -5.03 11.81 -18.59
N ARG A 20 -6.34 11.87 -18.30
CA ARG A 20 -7.21 12.92 -18.86
C ARG A 20 -6.84 14.31 -18.37
N PHE A 21 -6.35 14.44 -17.14
CA PHE A 21 -5.89 15.72 -16.61
C PHE A 21 -4.63 16.21 -17.30
N LEU A 22 -3.60 15.37 -17.40
CA LEU A 22 -2.35 15.74 -18.08
C LEU A 22 -2.62 16.14 -19.53
N ARG A 23 -3.52 15.40 -20.20
CA ARG A 23 -3.99 15.76 -21.53
C ARG A 23 -4.72 17.11 -21.54
N LYS A 24 -5.61 17.38 -20.59
CA LYS A 24 -6.33 18.68 -20.51
C LYS A 24 -5.42 19.85 -20.17
N ILE A 25 -4.42 19.66 -19.32
CA ILE A 25 -3.38 20.66 -19.07
C ILE A 25 -2.63 20.95 -20.36
N SER A 26 -2.21 19.91 -21.09
CA SER A 26 -1.52 20.06 -22.36
C SER A 26 -2.38 20.79 -23.39
N GLU A 27 -3.67 20.45 -23.50
CA GLU A 27 -4.64 21.13 -24.38
C GLU A 27 -4.81 22.61 -24.00
N LEU A 28 -4.93 22.94 -22.71
CA LEU A 28 -5.08 24.33 -22.22
C LEU A 28 -3.80 25.15 -22.34
N ALA A 29 -2.63 24.52 -22.22
CA ALA A 29 -1.33 25.17 -22.41
C ALA A 29 -1.06 25.48 -23.89
N GLN A 30 -1.52 24.62 -24.80
CA GLN A 30 -1.35 24.82 -26.25
C GLN A 30 -2.34 25.83 -26.83
N ASN A 31 -3.55 25.96 -26.26
CA ASN A 31 -4.57 26.89 -26.72
C ASN A 31 -5.17 27.71 -25.55
N PRO A 32 -4.43 28.70 -25.02
CA PRO A 32 -4.89 29.48 -23.89
C PRO A 32 -6.07 30.36 -24.28
N SER A 33 -7.25 30.07 -23.71
CA SER A 33 -8.42 30.94 -23.75
C SER A 33 -8.41 31.94 -22.59
N PRO A 34 -9.17 33.06 -22.65
CA PRO A 34 -9.27 34.01 -21.53
C PRO A 34 -9.69 33.38 -20.20
N ASP A 35 -10.40 32.24 -20.23
CA ASP A 35 -10.84 31.48 -19.06
C ASP A 35 -9.97 30.23 -18.76
N ALA A 36 -8.79 30.10 -19.39
CA ALA A 36 -7.92 28.93 -19.23
C ALA A 36 -7.44 28.74 -17.79
N ILE A 37 -7.17 29.82 -17.06
CA ILE A 37 -6.75 29.78 -15.64
C ILE A 37 -7.88 29.22 -14.76
N ASP A 38 -9.12 29.70 -14.96
CA ASP A 38 -10.27 29.21 -14.20
C ASP A 38 -10.62 27.75 -14.53
N LYS A 39 -10.43 27.34 -15.78
CA LYS A 39 -10.55 25.93 -16.19
C LYS A 39 -9.48 25.09 -15.51
N LEU A 40 -8.21 25.52 -15.54
CA LEU A 40 -7.09 24.83 -14.90
C LEU A 40 -7.31 24.68 -13.39
N ASN A 41 -7.71 25.76 -12.71
CA ASN A 41 -8.02 25.74 -11.27
C ASN A 41 -9.12 24.73 -10.93
N ARG A 42 -10.21 24.69 -11.71
CA ARG A 42 -11.29 23.70 -11.51
C ARG A 42 -10.80 22.26 -11.72
N TYR A 43 -9.92 22.02 -12.69
CA TYR A 43 -9.32 20.70 -12.88
C TYR A 43 -8.41 20.30 -11.71
N CYS A 44 -7.55 21.22 -11.25
CA CYS A 44 -6.70 21.00 -10.09
C CYS A 44 -7.52 20.68 -8.83
N GLN A 45 -8.61 21.41 -8.58
CA GLN A 45 -9.52 21.15 -7.46
C GLN A 45 -10.19 19.78 -7.55
N ARG A 46 -10.66 19.39 -8.74
CA ARG A 46 -11.28 18.08 -8.95
C ARG A 46 -10.32 16.94 -8.59
N ILE A 47 -9.08 17.04 -9.04
CA ILE A 47 -8.07 16.00 -8.81
C ILE A 47 -7.59 16.01 -7.38
N ALA A 48 -7.45 17.18 -6.77
CA ALA A 48 -7.22 17.27 -5.34
C ALA A 48 -8.32 16.52 -4.58
N GLY A 49 -9.58 16.61 -5.02
CA GLY A 49 -10.70 15.81 -4.50
C GLY A 49 -10.48 14.30 -4.68
N ASP A 50 -10.17 13.84 -5.89
CA ASP A 50 -9.93 12.43 -6.20
C ASP A 50 -8.74 11.85 -5.40
N VAL A 51 -7.64 12.60 -5.30
CA VAL A 51 -6.44 12.23 -4.54
C VAL A 51 -6.74 12.18 -3.03
N ASN A 52 -7.51 13.12 -2.50
CA ASN A 52 -7.94 13.07 -1.10
C ASN A 52 -8.84 11.87 -0.81
N ALA A 53 -9.77 11.55 -1.71
CA ALA A 53 -10.64 10.38 -1.57
C ALA A 53 -9.81 9.09 -1.56
N PHE A 54 -8.86 8.96 -2.49
CA PHE A 54 -7.94 7.82 -2.51
C PHE A 54 -7.05 7.77 -1.25
N SER A 55 -6.54 8.91 -0.77
CA SER A 55 -5.75 8.97 0.46
C SER A 55 -6.54 8.46 1.67
N LYS A 56 -7.83 8.80 1.75
CA LYS A 56 -8.73 8.29 2.79
C LYS A 56 -8.93 6.77 2.67
N GLU A 57 -9.11 6.25 1.46
CA GLU A 57 -9.20 4.80 1.22
C GLU A 57 -7.92 4.08 1.71
N VAL A 58 -6.74 4.65 1.46
CA VAL A 58 -5.45 4.12 1.95
C VAL A 58 -5.35 4.21 3.47
N GLU A 59 -5.74 5.32 4.09
CA GLU A 59 -5.78 5.48 5.55
C GLU A 59 -6.66 4.40 6.23
N GLU A 60 -7.83 4.10 5.65
CA GLU A 60 -8.72 3.04 6.14
C GLU A 60 -8.17 1.62 5.91
N VAL A 61 -7.35 1.42 4.87
CA VAL A 61 -6.61 0.18 4.67
C VAL A 61 -5.52 0.03 5.72
N ASN A 62 -4.77 1.09 6.04
CA ASN A 62 -3.70 1.04 7.04
C ASN A 62 -4.21 0.57 8.40
N ILE A 63 -5.31 1.13 8.90
CA ILE A 63 -5.90 0.72 10.19
C ILE A 63 -6.25 -0.77 10.20
N ARG A 64 -6.81 -1.28 9.08
CA ARG A 64 -7.16 -2.69 8.97
C ARG A 64 -5.93 -3.59 8.90
N LEU A 65 -4.88 -3.15 8.21
CA LEU A 65 -3.62 -3.87 8.15
C LEU A 65 -2.91 -3.91 9.49
N GLU A 66 -2.87 -2.81 10.24
CA GLU A 66 -2.30 -2.76 11.60
C GLU A 66 -2.93 -3.84 12.50
N ASN A 67 -4.27 -3.91 12.52
CA ASN A 67 -4.96 -4.94 13.29
C ASN A 67 -4.65 -6.36 12.77
N ALA A 68 -4.67 -6.56 11.46
CA ALA A 68 -4.38 -7.87 10.87
C ALA A 68 -2.93 -8.33 11.14
N ILE A 69 -1.96 -7.41 11.17
CA ILE A 69 -0.56 -7.67 11.49
C ILE A 69 -0.44 -8.07 12.96
N SER A 70 -1.12 -7.37 13.86
CA SER A 70 -1.18 -7.73 15.28
C SER A 70 -1.72 -9.15 15.48
N ASP A 71 -2.89 -9.45 14.90
CA ASP A 71 -3.53 -10.77 15.00
C ASP A 71 -2.64 -11.87 14.40
N MET A 72 -2.05 -11.63 13.22
CA MET A 72 -1.14 -12.58 12.58
C MET A 72 0.10 -12.85 13.43
N THR A 73 0.68 -11.80 14.02
CA THR A 73 1.86 -11.89 14.88
C THR A 73 1.56 -12.74 16.10
N GLU A 74 0.45 -12.49 16.80
CA GLU A 74 0.03 -13.26 17.96
C GLU A 74 -0.21 -14.74 17.59
N ASN A 75 -0.94 -15.01 16.51
CA ASN A 75 -1.27 -16.36 16.09
C ASN A 75 -0.04 -17.17 15.70
N VAL A 76 0.88 -16.58 14.92
CA VAL A 76 2.10 -17.27 14.48
C VAL A 76 3.04 -17.52 15.66
N LEU A 77 3.24 -16.54 16.55
CA LEU A 77 4.08 -16.75 17.74
C LEU A 77 3.47 -17.81 18.66
N GLY A 78 2.14 -17.77 18.88
CA GLY A 78 1.43 -18.80 19.64
C GLY A 78 1.55 -20.19 19.02
N PHE A 79 1.49 -20.29 17.69
CA PHE A 79 1.74 -21.55 16.99
C PHE A 79 3.18 -22.05 17.20
N ILE A 80 4.19 -21.19 17.07
CA ILE A 80 5.59 -21.55 17.29
C ILE A 80 5.81 -22.08 18.71
N ASP A 81 5.27 -21.40 19.73
CA ASP A 81 5.41 -21.82 21.13
C ASP A 81 4.68 -23.15 21.41
N TRP A 82 3.48 -23.31 20.87
CA TRP A 82 2.72 -24.57 20.96
C TRP A 82 3.47 -25.73 20.29
N ALA A 83 3.94 -25.51 19.06
CA ALA A 83 4.68 -26.49 18.28
C ALA A 83 5.98 -26.90 18.98
N ALA A 84 6.72 -25.96 19.55
CA ALA A 84 7.96 -26.23 20.27
C ALA A 84 7.73 -27.04 21.56
N SER A 85 6.55 -26.93 22.14
CA SER A 85 6.14 -27.67 23.34
C SER A 85 5.56 -29.06 23.01
N ASN A 86 5.26 -29.33 21.74
CA ASN A 86 4.60 -30.56 21.30
C ASN A 86 5.62 -31.55 20.70
N GLN A 87 5.94 -32.61 21.45
CA GLN A 87 6.92 -33.64 21.04
C GLN A 87 6.48 -34.50 19.84
N GLN A 88 5.25 -34.35 19.35
CA GLN A 88 4.71 -35.14 18.24
C GLN A 88 4.61 -34.37 16.93
N ILE A 89 5.09 -33.11 16.86
CA ILE A 89 5.02 -32.35 15.63
C ILE A 89 5.92 -32.96 14.55
N ASP A 90 5.40 -33.05 13.33
CA ASP A 90 6.17 -33.53 12.19
C ASP A 90 7.19 -32.47 11.77
N PRO A 91 8.50 -32.81 11.70
CA PRO A 91 9.53 -31.91 11.18
C PRO A 91 9.22 -31.36 9.78
N GLU A 92 8.51 -32.12 8.94
CA GLU A 92 8.11 -31.66 7.60
C GLU A 92 7.08 -30.51 7.67
N GLU A 93 6.13 -30.57 8.61
CA GLU A 93 5.15 -29.50 8.83
C GLU A 93 5.85 -28.21 9.30
N VAL A 94 6.86 -28.32 10.17
CA VAL A 94 7.67 -27.18 10.61
C VAL A 94 8.45 -26.57 9.45
N ALA A 95 9.03 -27.39 8.57
CA ALA A 95 9.76 -26.92 7.40
C ALA A 95 8.85 -26.17 6.41
N ILE A 96 7.65 -26.70 6.13
CA ILE A 96 6.65 -26.04 5.28
C ILE A 96 6.22 -24.71 5.91
N PHE A 97 5.93 -24.70 7.21
CA PHE A 97 5.56 -23.47 7.90
C PHE A 97 6.65 -22.41 7.82
N ARG A 98 7.90 -22.79 8.05
CA ARG A 98 9.08 -21.92 7.90
C ARG A 98 9.20 -21.33 6.49
N GLU A 99 8.95 -22.15 5.47
CA GLU A 99 8.94 -21.71 4.08
C GLU A 99 7.83 -20.67 3.83
N GLN A 100 6.62 -20.91 4.33
CA GLN A 100 5.49 -19.99 4.20
C GLN A 100 5.78 -18.62 4.84
N ILE A 101 6.37 -18.60 6.04
CA ILE A 101 6.82 -17.34 6.67
C ILE A 101 7.88 -16.64 5.80
N GLY A 102 8.74 -17.41 5.15
CA GLY A 102 9.74 -16.88 4.22
C GLY A 102 9.15 -16.30 2.93
N ILE A 103 8.13 -16.95 2.37
CA ILE A 103 7.37 -16.43 1.23
C ILE A 103 6.71 -15.11 1.63
N LEU A 104 6.02 -15.08 2.77
CA LEU A 104 5.38 -13.87 3.30
C LEU A 104 6.38 -12.70 3.40
N GLY A 105 7.57 -12.95 3.95
CA GLY A 105 8.61 -11.92 4.07
C GLY A 105 9.12 -11.40 2.72
N ARG A 106 9.31 -12.29 1.73
CA ARG A 106 9.73 -11.89 0.37
C ARG A 106 8.66 -11.09 -0.35
N GLU A 107 7.41 -11.54 -0.30
CA GLU A 107 6.29 -10.83 -0.94
C GLU A 107 6.02 -9.48 -0.27
N ALA A 108 6.14 -9.40 1.06
CA ALA A 108 6.07 -8.14 1.79
C ALA A 108 7.15 -7.17 1.31
N LYS A 109 8.40 -7.63 1.16
CA LYS A 109 9.49 -6.80 0.65
C LYS A 109 9.21 -6.25 -0.77
N GLU A 110 8.78 -7.11 -1.69
CA GLU A 110 8.44 -6.71 -3.07
C GLU A 110 7.28 -5.69 -3.11
N ALA A 111 6.26 -5.91 -2.29
CA ALA A 111 5.17 -4.95 -2.13
C ALA A 111 5.69 -3.62 -1.55
N GLY A 112 6.57 -3.68 -0.55
CA GLY A 112 7.18 -2.51 0.09
C GLY A 112 7.93 -1.64 -0.91
N ASP A 113 8.76 -2.23 -1.77
CA ASP A 113 9.47 -1.51 -2.85
C ASP A 113 8.50 -0.81 -3.81
N THR A 114 7.42 -1.49 -4.18
CA THR A 114 6.37 -0.91 -5.02
C THR A 114 5.74 0.31 -4.36
N TYR A 115 5.31 0.20 -3.10
CA TYR A 115 4.62 1.30 -2.42
C TYR A 115 5.56 2.45 -2.03
N ARG A 116 6.85 2.19 -1.78
CA ARG A 116 7.87 3.25 -1.65
C ARG A 116 7.93 4.09 -2.92
N SER A 117 7.97 3.46 -4.09
CA SER A 117 7.97 4.15 -5.39
C SER A 117 6.71 5.02 -5.59
N VAL A 118 5.54 4.51 -5.22
CA VAL A 118 4.28 5.28 -5.29
C VAL A 118 4.27 6.46 -4.31
N ARG A 119 4.76 6.25 -3.07
CA ARG A 119 4.93 7.31 -2.07
C ARG A 119 5.84 8.41 -2.61
N ASP A 120 6.99 8.05 -3.13
CA ASP A 120 8.02 8.99 -3.59
C ASP A 120 7.53 9.77 -4.81
N SER A 121 6.81 9.11 -5.72
CA SER A 121 6.11 9.77 -6.84
C SER A 121 5.08 10.78 -6.34
N SER A 122 4.28 10.41 -5.34
CA SER A 122 3.27 11.29 -4.75
C SER A 122 3.90 12.49 -4.03
N GLN A 123 5.03 12.27 -3.34
CA GLN A 123 5.81 13.33 -2.71
C GLN A 123 6.42 14.27 -3.77
N GLY A 124 6.95 13.72 -4.86
CA GLY A 124 7.47 14.48 -5.99
C GLY A 124 6.40 15.39 -6.60
N LEU A 125 5.20 14.88 -6.83
CA LEU A 125 4.05 15.67 -7.31
C LEU A 125 3.62 16.74 -6.29
N GLY A 126 3.72 16.45 -5.00
CA GLY A 126 3.49 17.41 -3.91
C GLY A 126 4.55 18.51 -3.78
N ASN A 127 5.61 18.48 -4.59
CA ASN A 127 6.68 19.49 -4.61
C ASN A 127 6.70 20.33 -5.90
N GLN A 128 5.77 20.08 -6.84
CA GLN A 128 5.74 20.72 -8.16
C GLN A 128 4.90 22.01 -8.22
N ASP A 129 4.38 22.51 -7.08
CA ASP A 129 3.68 23.79 -6.93
C ASP A 129 2.59 24.12 -7.99
N PHE A 130 1.84 23.12 -8.45
CA PHE A 130 0.75 23.31 -9.44
C PHE A 130 -0.40 24.18 -8.91
N SER A 131 -0.86 23.90 -7.69
CA SER A 131 -1.85 24.69 -6.95
C SER A 131 -1.83 24.27 -5.50
N ILE A 132 -2.19 25.17 -4.57
CA ILE A 132 -2.20 24.87 -3.13
C ILE A 132 -3.03 23.62 -2.81
N ALA A 133 -4.23 23.50 -3.41
CA ALA A 133 -5.12 22.37 -3.18
C ALA A 133 -4.53 21.04 -3.67
N LEU A 134 -3.97 21.01 -4.87
CA LEU A 134 -3.40 19.80 -5.45
C LEU A 134 -2.10 19.39 -4.76
N THR A 135 -1.24 20.36 -4.44
CA THR A 135 -0.01 20.17 -3.66
C THR A 135 -0.33 19.57 -2.29
N SER A 136 -1.31 20.13 -1.58
CA SER A 136 -1.76 19.61 -0.28
C SER A 136 -2.29 18.17 -0.38
N ALA A 137 -3.10 17.88 -1.40
CA ALA A 137 -3.65 16.54 -1.63
C ALA A 137 -2.54 15.50 -1.88
N TRP A 138 -1.55 15.80 -2.71
CA TRP A 138 -0.42 14.90 -2.97
C TRP A 138 0.46 14.66 -1.75
N ARG A 139 0.70 15.70 -0.93
CA ARG A 139 1.44 15.54 0.34
C ARG A 139 0.70 14.63 1.32
N ARG A 140 -0.62 14.79 1.44
CA ARG A 140 -1.44 13.88 2.24
C ARG A 140 -1.38 12.46 1.69
N ASN A 141 -1.46 12.30 0.38
CA ASN A 141 -1.40 10.99 -0.25
C ASN A 141 -0.07 10.28 0.03
N ALA A 142 1.06 10.99 -0.11
CA ALA A 142 2.36 10.48 0.25
C ALA A 142 2.41 10.04 1.73
N LYS A 143 1.82 10.82 2.64
CA LYS A 143 1.73 10.44 4.06
C LYS A 143 0.90 9.18 4.27
N ALA A 144 -0.25 9.05 3.61
CA ALA A 144 -1.11 7.88 3.70
C ALA A 144 -0.40 6.60 3.19
N ILE A 145 0.26 6.68 2.03
CA ILE A 145 1.04 5.58 1.47
C ILE A 145 2.25 5.26 2.36
N ASN A 146 2.86 6.25 3.01
CA ASN A 146 3.94 5.97 3.97
C ASN A 146 3.45 5.09 5.14
N GLY A 147 2.22 5.28 5.62
CA GLY A 147 1.63 4.36 6.61
C GLY A 147 1.54 2.92 6.09
N LEU A 148 1.17 2.75 4.82
CA LEU A 148 1.11 1.44 4.18
C LEU A 148 2.51 0.80 4.08
N VAL A 149 3.51 1.58 3.69
CA VAL A 149 4.92 1.14 3.65
C VAL A 149 5.38 0.67 5.03
N LEU A 150 5.09 1.42 6.09
CA LEU A 150 5.47 1.05 7.45
C LEU A 150 4.81 -0.26 7.90
N ASN A 151 3.53 -0.47 7.60
CA ASN A 151 2.84 -1.72 7.91
C ASN A 151 3.47 -2.91 7.16
N ILE A 152 3.86 -2.72 5.90
CA ILE A 152 4.54 -3.76 5.12
C ILE A 152 5.92 -4.06 5.70
N GLU A 153 6.68 -3.03 6.11
CA GLU A 153 7.97 -3.19 6.77
C GLU A 153 7.84 -3.93 8.11
N GLU A 154 6.74 -3.75 8.82
CA GLU A 154 6.44 -4.52 10.03
C GLU A 154 6.24 -6.01 9.72
N VAL A 155 5.51 -6.36 8.65
CA VAL A 155 5.38 -7.75 8.18
C VAL A 155 6.74 -8.34 7.79
N GLU A 156 7.56 -7.60 7.04
CA GLU A 156 8.91 -8.04 6.64
C GLU A 156 9.77 -8.35 7.88
N ASN A 157 9.80 -7.41 8.84
CA ASN A 157 10.54 -7.57 10.09
C ASN A 157 10.03 -8.73 10.93
N PHE A 158 8.70 -8.91 10.99
CA PHE A 158 8.07 -10.01 11.68
C PHE A 158 8.46 -11.35 11.07
N SER A 159 8.36 -11.50 9.75
CA SER A 159 8.73 -12.74 9.05
C SER A 159 10.17 -13.15 9.33
N LEU A 160 11.11 -12.21 9.33
CA LEU A 160 12.51 -12.48 9.67
C LEU A 160 12.65 -12.98 11.11
N LYS A 161 12.02 -12.31 12.08
CA LYS A 161 12.04 -12.72 13.49
C LYS A 161 11.42 -14.11 13.70
N ALA A 162 10.29 -14.37 13.06
CA ALA A 162 9.60 -15.65 13.15
C ALA A 162 10.46 -16.79 12.57
N GLN A 163 11.16 -16.57 11.44
CA GLN A 163 12.10 -17.56 10.91
C GLN A 163 13.26 -17.84 11.87
N PHE A 164 13.86 -16.81 12.48
CA PHE A 164 14.89 -17.01 13.48
C PHE A 164 14.40 -17.81 14.69
N LEU A 165 13.18 -17.53 15.16
CA LEU A 165 12.59 -18.25 16.28
C LEU A 165 12.29 -19.71 15.93
N ILE A 166 11.80 -19.98 14.72
CA ILE A 166 11.62 -21.35 14.22
C ILE A 166 12.97 -22.08 14.19
N ASP A 167 14.01 -21.45 13.62
CA ASP A 167 15.36 -22.04 13.56
C ASP A 167 15.95 -22.31 14.96
N GLU A 168 15.66 -21.44 15.93
CA GLU A 168 16.09 -21.61 17.33
C GLU A 168 15.38 -22.79 18.01
N LYS A 169 14.06 -22.93 17.81
CA LYS A 169 13.23 -23.91 18.52
C LYS A 169 13.32 -25.31 17.91
N PHE A 170 13.42 -25.41 16.59
CA PHE A 170 13.34 -26.68 15.86
C PHE A 170 14.65 -27.06 15.17
N GLY A 171 15.66 -26.19 15.23
CA GLY A 171 16.90 -26.31 14.46
C GLY A 171 16.76 -25.70 13.06
N LYS A 172 17.90 -25.52 12.38
CA LYS A 172 17.89 -25.10 10.98
C LYS A 172 17.37 -26.26 10.13
N ALA A 173 16.17 -26.08 9.59
CA ALA A 173 15.66 -26.91 8.49
C ALA A 173 16.50 -26.69 7.22
#